data_AF-A0A7X8F220-F1
#
_entry.id   AF-A0A7X8F220-F1
#
_cell.length_a   1.000
_cell.length_b   1.000
_cell.length_c   1.000
_cell.angle_alpha   90.00
_cell.angle_beta   90.00
_cell.angle_gamma   90.00
#
_symmetry.space_group_name_H-M   'P 1'
#
loop_
_entity.id
_entity.type
_entity.pdbx_description
1 polymer ?
#
loop_
_entity_poly.entity_id
_entity_poly.type
_entity_poly.pdbx_seq_one_letter_code
_entity_poly.pdbx_strand_id
1 'polypeptide(L)'
;MNTTEDVQQLISKIDKMPDDVAEDVDIPILPFTQNSALILEAGRRDQKVLKENKYDISQLEEIDLLISALICQQAIFSDVRFDNPETAKQFNKEREEGIEIRYELLSAMDLAFADDPNLLAKLSRIREGGSNADLIQDLMDIKVVCESNLELLNTVKYEESYLERIPTLSKSLLSLLSKATLDRSESPEVRILRDKIYTILKKKIKKLSRFGLYSFRHKPKYASRYSMTYTPRGRKPKKKTTEKAGAVV
;
A
#
# COMPACT_ATOMS: atom_id res chain seq x y z
N MET A 1 -2.10 24.67 1.98
CA MET A 1 -2.78 23.36 1.87
C MET A 1 -3.39 23.33 0.49
N ASN A 2 -3.13 22.28 -0.28
CA ASN A 2 -3.69 22.15 -1.62
C ASN A 2 -5.20 21.89 -1.48
N THR A 3 -6.01 22.51 -2.32
CA THR A 3 -7.45 22.28 -2.33
C THR A 3 -7.79 21.02 -3.14
N THR A 4 -8.98 20.46 -2.90
CA THR A 4 -9.54 19.38 -3.74
C THR A 4 -9.66 19.81 -5.20
N GLU A 5 -9.90 21.10 -5.45
CA GLU A 5 -10.03 21.68 -6.78
C GLU A 5 -8.69 21.70 -7.53
N ASP A 6 -7.59 22.11 -6.87
CA ASP A 6 -6.23 22.09 -7.46
C ASP A 6 -5.84 20.67 -7.92
N VAL A 7 -6.19 19.67 -7.10
CA VAL A 7 -5.94 18.25 -7.40
C VAL A 7 -6.78 17.78 -8.60
N GLN A 8 -8.05 18.16 -8.68
CA GLN A 8 -8.93 17.84 -9.82
C GLN A 8 -8.50 18.53 -11.12
N GLN A 9 -8.05 19.79 -11.06
CA GLN A 9 -7.50 20.51 -12.21
C GLN A 9 -6.22 19.83 -12.72
N LEU A 10 -5.33 19.40 -11.82
CA LEU A 10 -4.12 18.66 -12.19
C LEU A 10 -4.46 17.31 -12.84
N ILE A 11 -5.38 16.53 -12.25
CA ILE A 11 -5.85 15.26 -12.83
C ILE A 11 -6.41 15.50 -14.23
N SER A 12 -7.29 16.49 -14.42
CA SER A 12 -7.90 16.84 -15.70
C SER A 12 -6.88 17.28 -16.77
N LYS A 13 -5.72 17.80 -16.35
CA LYS A 13 -4.60 18.16 -17.23
C LYS A 13 -3.77 16.94 -17.63
N ILE A 14 -3.57 15.99 -16.70
CA ILE A 14 -2.81 14.75 -16.94
C ILE A 14 -3.61 13.76 -17.79
N ASP A 15 -4.92 13.69 -17.60
CA ASP A 15 -5.82 12.83 -18.38
C ASP A 15 -5.70 13.08 -19.89
N LYS A 16 -5.65 14.37 -20.27
CA LYS A 16 -5.46 14.85 -21.65
C LYS A 16 -4.05 14.64 -22.23
N MET A 17 -3.11 14.09 -21.46
CA MET A 17 -1.79 13.72 -21.99
C MET A 17 -1.88 12.38 -22.77
N PRO A 18 -1.01 12.15 -23.77
CA PRO A 18 -0.89 10.87 -24.45
C PRO A 18 -0.71 9.67 -23.50
N ASP A 19 -1.24 8.50 -23.88
CA ASP A 19 -1.22 7.29 -23.04
C ASP A 19 0.17 6.65 -22.95
N ASP A 20 1.04 6.87 -23.93
CA ASP A 20 2.45 6.42 -23.94
C ASP A 20 3.32 7.11 -22.86
N VAL A 21 2.78 8.13 -22.18
CA VAL A 21 3.38 8.74 -20.98
C VAL A 21 3.34 7.76 -19.78
N ALA A 22 2.43 6.77 -19.77
CA ALA A 22 2.30 5.81 -18.69
C ALA A 22 3.40 4.71 -18.75
N GLU A 23 4.23 4.64 -17.70
CA GLU A 23 5.09 3.50 -17.39
C GLU A 23 4.38 2.56 -16.41
N ASP A 24 4.65 1.25 -16.50
CA ASP A 24 4.16 0.26 -15.56
C ASP A 24 4.52 0.59 -14.09
N VAL A 25 3.59 0.29 -13.19
CA VAL A 25 3.73 0.44 -11.74
C VAL A 25 4.65 -0.66 -11.18
N ASP A 26 5.96 -0.40 -11.21
CA ASP A 26 7.04 -1.27 -10.71
C ASP A 26 7.22 -1.26 -9.17
N ILE A 27 6.46 -0.42 -8.45
CA ILE A 27 6.50 -0.25 -6.99
C ILE A 27 5.06 -0.13 -6.47
N PRO A 28 4.67 -0.82 -5.38
CA PRO A 28 3.36 -0.61 -4.76
C PRO A 28 3.13 0.85 -4.39
N ILE A 29 1.94 1.39 -4.72
CA ILE A 29 1.67 2.82 -4.66
C ILE A 29 1.82 3.40 -3.24
N LEU A 30 1.33 2.72 -2.20
CA LEU A 30 1.40 3.24 -0.82
C LEU A 30 2.85 3.44 -0.31
N PRO A 31 3.75 2.43 -0.37
CA PRO A 31 5.18 2.64 -0.11
C PRO A 31 5.81 3.76 -0.97
N PHE A 32 5.39 3.88 -2.24
CA PHE A 32 5.92 4.90 -3.13
C PHE A 32 5.45 6.32 -2.74
N THR A 33 4.18 6.54 -2.42
CA THR A 33 3.65 7.84 -1.98
C THR A 33 4.21 8.24 -0.62
N GLN A 34 4.32 7.29 0.33
CA GLN A 34 4.95 7.53 1.63
C GLN A 34 6.42 7.97 1.49
N ASN A 35 7.23 7.24 0.70
CA ASN A 35 8.61 7.63 0.44
C ASN A 35 8.70 8.96 -0.33
N SER A 36 7.76 9.24 -1.23
CA SER A 36 7.69 10.51 -1.96
C SER A 36 7.40 11.69 -1.02
N ALA A 37 6.48 11.53 -0.06
CA ALA A 37 6.17 12.52 0.96
C ALA A 37 7.37 12.78 1.89
N LEU A 38 8.11 11.73 2.31
CA LEU A 38 9.34 11.88 3.09
C LEU A 38 10.43 12.69 2.35
N ILE A 39 10.60 12.44 1.05
CA ILE A 39 11.56 13.18 0.20
C ILE A 39 11.09 14.62 -0.05
N LEU A 40 9.78 14.84 -0.22
CA LEU A 40 9.19 16.19 -0.31
C LEU A 40 9.43 16.98 0.98
N GLU A 41 9.21 16.39 2.16
CA GLU A 41 9.47 17.03 3.45
C GLU A 41 10.95 17.35 3.68
N ALA A 42 11.86 16.49 3.22
CA ALA A 42 13.29 16.85 3.16
C ALA A 42 13.51 18.05 2.24
N GLY A 43 12.93 18.03 1.02
CA GLY A 43 12.96 19.15 0.08
C GLY A 43 12.43 20.47 0.65
N ARG A 44 11.33 20.43 1.41
CA ARG A 44 10.72 21.59 2.07
C ARG A 44 11.60 22.19 3.16
N ARG A 45 12.33 21.36 3.93
CA ARG A 45 13.28 21.82 4.96
C ARG A 45 14.56 22.39 4.35
N ASP A 46 15.06 21.78 3.29
CA ASP A 46 16.35 22.09 2.69
C ASP A 46 16.24 23.02 1.45
N GLN A 47 15.11 23.72 1.28
CA GLN A 47 14.78 24.59 0.13
C GLN A 47 15.90 25.57 -0.27
N LYS A 48 16.56 26.21 0.71
CA LYS A 48 17.65 27.17 0.45
C LYS A 48 18.79 26.50 -0.30
N VAL A 49 19.25 25.35 0.18
CA VAL A 49 20.34 24.56 -0.40
C VAL A 49 19.95 24.02 -1.78
N LEU A 50 18.70 23.58 -1.94
CA LEU A 50 18.18 23.15 -3.24
C LEU A 50 18.17 24.30 -4.27
N LYS A 51 17.73 25.49 -3.86
CA LYS A 51 17.70 26.70 -4.72
C LYS A 51 19.11 27.16 -5.10
N GLU A 52 20.07 27.13 -4.18
CA GLU A 52 21.50 27.38 -4.44
C GLU A 52 22.06 26.41 -5.49
N ASN A 53 21.66 25.13 -5.43
CA ASN A 53 22.00 24.11 -6.42
C ASN A 53 21.12 24.17 -7.69
N LYS A 54 20.39 25.27 -7.93
CA LYS A 54 19.52 25.52 -9.10
C LYS A 54 18.35 24.55 -9.27
N TYR A 55 17.85 23.96 -8.18
CA TYR A 55 16.55 23.29 -8.20
C TYR A 55 15.43 24.34 -8.20
N ASP A 56 14.45 24.15 -9.08
CA ASP A 56 13.23 24.96 -9.12
C ASP A 56 12.30 24.54 -7.97
N ILE A 57 12.16 25.41 -6.98
CA ILE A 57 11.40 25.16 -5.75
C ILE A 57 9.89 25.05 -6.01
N SER A 58 9.37 25.64 -7.10
CA SER A 58 7.94 25.51 -7.46
C SER A 58 7.54 24.06 -7.73
N GLN A 59 8.49 23.21 -8.15
CA GLN A 59 8.29 21.79 -8.35
C GLN A 59 7.90 21.04 -7.05
N LEU A 60 8.18 21.58 -5.86
CA LEU A 60 7.77 20.96 -4.60
C LEU A 60 6.25 20.98 -4.40
N GLU A 61 5.58 22.04 -4.85
CA GLU A 61 4.12 22.19 -4.75
C GLU A 61 3.41 21.28 -5.77
N GLU A 62 3.94 21.20 -6.99
CA GLU A 62 3.49 20.25 -8.02
C GLU A 62 3.70 18.78 -7.59
N ILE A 63 4.78 18.46 -6.88
CA ILE A 63 5.01 17.13 -6.29
C ILE A 63 3.94 16.79 -5.24
N ASP A 64 3.57 17.75 -4.39
CA ASP A 64 2.55 17.57 -3.35
C ASP A 64 1.16 17.30 -3.96
N LEU A 65 0.78 18.08 -4.98
CA LEU A 65 -0.44 17.84 -5.77
C LEU A 65 -0.44 16.46 -6.44
N LEU A 66 0.70 16.03 -7.00
CA LEU A 66 0.84 14.71 -7.62
C LEU A 66 0.76 13.55 -6.60
N ILE A 67 1.25 13.73 -5.37
CA ILE A 67 1.09 12.74 -4.29
C ILE A 67 -0.40 12.58 -3.97
N SER A 68 -1.11 13.69 -3.74
CA SER A 68 -2.56 13.66 -3.49
C SER A 68 -3.34 13.06 -4.66
N ALA A 69 -3.05 13.48 -5.90
CA ALA A 69 -3.68 12.94 -7.10
C ALA A 69 -3.46 11.43 -7.25
N LEU A 70 -2.25 10.94 -6.97
CA LEU A 70 -1.96 9.50 -7.03
C LEU A 70 -2.68 8.70 -5.94
N ILE A 71 -2.81 9.26 -4.73
CA ILE A 71 -3.60 8.63 -3.65
C ILE A 71 -5.07 8.54 -4.06
N CYS A 72 -5.66 9.63 -4.57
CA CYS A 72 -7.04 9.64 -5.06
C CYS A 72 -7.25 8.63 -6.20
N GLN A 73 -6.40 8.63 -7.23
CA GLN A 73 -6.54 7.70 -8.36
C GLN A 73 -6.20 6.25 -7.98
N GLN A 74 -5.37 6.00 -6.96
CA GLN A 74 -5.17 4.66 -6.41
C GLN A 74 -6.33 4.19 -5.52
N ALA A 75 -7.16 5.10 -5.00
CA ALA A 75 -8.39 4.80 -4.27
C ALA A 75 -9.63 4.68 -5.20
N ILE A 76 -9.58 5.25 -6.41
CA ILE A 76 -10.54 5.00 -7.50
C ILE A 76 -10.15 3.73 -8.27
N PHE A 77 -8.85 3.47 -8.47
CA PHE A 77 -8.33 2.11 -8.48
C PHE A 77 -8.58 1.46 -7.11
N SER A 78 -8.48 0.13 -6.97
CA SER A 78 -8.78 -0.59 -5.70
C SER A 78 -10.26 -0.54 -5.25
N ASP A 79 -11.00 0.55 -5.48
CA ASP A 79 -12.46 0.58 -5.38
C ASP A 79 -13.05 -0.55 -6.22
N VAL A 80 -13.90 -1.36 -5.59
CA VAL A 80 -14.44 -2.57 -6.20
C VAL A 80 -15.74 -2.22 -6.89
N ARG A 81 -15.64 -2.02 -8.21
CA ARG A 81 -16.80 -1.76 -9.07
C ARG A 81 -17.32 -3.08 -9.61
N PHE A 82 -18.62 -3.26 -9.49
CA PHE A 82 -19.38 -4.32 -10.14
C PHE A 82 -20.33 -3.64 -11.11
N ASP A 83 -20.41 -4.13 -12.34
CA ASP A 83 -21.35 -3.59 -13.33
C ASP A 83 -22.80 -3.97 -12.99
N ASN A 84 -22.98 -5.02 -12.18
CA ASN A 84 -24.27 -5.47 -11.66
C ASN A 84 -24.48 -5.00 -10.20
N PRO A 85 -25.48 -4.13 -9.92
CA PRO A 85 -25.78 -3.64 -8.57
C PRO A 85 -26.11 -4.72 -7.54
N GLU A 86 -26.71 -5.85 -7.94
CA GLU A 86 -26.99 -6.96 -7.03
C GLU A 86 -25.71 -7.72 -6.66
N THR A 87 -24.73 -7.76 -7.56
CA THR A 87 -23.41 -8.34 -7.26
C THR A 87 -22.64 -7.43 -6.28
N ALA A 88 -22.75 -6.11 -6.42
CA ALA A 88 -22.21 -5.15 -5.45
C ALA A 88 -22.85 -5.29 -4.06
N LYS A 89 -24.19 -5.39 -3.99
CA LYS A 89 -24.92 -5.61 -2.73
C LYS A 89 -24.49 -6.92 -2.06
N GLN A 90 -24.42 -8.02 -2.82
CA GLN A 90 -24.02 -9.31 -2.30
C GLN A 90 -22.58 -9.27 -1.76
N PHE A 91 -21.65 -8.66 -2.50
CA PHE A 91 -20.27 -8.50 -2.05
C PHE A 91 -20.17 -7.66 -0.77
N ASN A 92 -20.87 -6.53 -0.69
CA ASN A 92 -20.84 -5.68 0.50
C ASN A 92 -21.40 -6.42 1.73
N LYS A 93 -22.50 -7.16 1.57
CA LYS A 93 -23.08 -7.99 2.64
C LYS A 93 -22.12 -9.09 3.10
N GLU A 94 -21.54 -9.85 2.19
CA GLU A 94 -20.56 -10.90 2.52
C GLU A 94 -19.27 -10.32 3.13
N ARG A 95 -18.89 -9.10 2.73
CA ARG A 95 -17.72 -8.39 3.26
C ARG A 95 -17.98 -7.90 4.68
N GLU A 96 -19.17 -7.40 4.97
CA GLU A 96 -19.59 -7.03 6.34
C GLU A 96 -19.60 -8.27 7.25
N GLU A 97 -20.20 -9.38 6.80
CA GLU A 97 -20.17 -10.68 7.49
C GLU A 97 -18.72 -11.15 7.74
N GLY A 98 -17.83 -11.00 6.76
CA GLY A 98 -16.41 -11.36 6.89
C GLY A 98 -15.65 -10.46 7.88
N ILE A 99 -15.98 -9.17 7.94
CA ILE A 99 -15.38 -8.24 8.91
C ILE A 99 -15.82 -8.59 10.33
N GLU A 100 -17.09 -8.92 10.52
CA GLU A 100 -17.67 -9.36 11.80
C GLU A 100 -17.00 -10.67 12.29
N ILE A 101 -16.98 -11.71 11.45
CA ILE A 101 -16.31 -12.98 11.76
C ILE A 101 -14.84 -12.78 12.11
N ARG A 102 -14.11 -11.96 11.33
CA ARG A 102 -12.70 -11.64 11.60
C ARG A 102 -12.54 -10.93 12.94
N TYR A 103 -13.42 -9.99 13.28
CA TYR A 103 -13.35 -9.24 14.54
C TYR A 103 -13.64 -10.13 15.75
N GLU A 104 -14.73 -10.90 15.72
CA GLU A 104 -15.14 -11.78 16.83
C GLU A 104 -14.10 -12.87 17.10
N LEU A 105 -13.65 -13.59 16.06
CA LEU A 105 -12.66 -14.65 16.23
C LEU A 105 -11.31 -14.11 16.71
N LEU A 106 -10.79 -13.02 16.12
CA LEU A 106 -9.52 -12.45 16.61
C LEU A 106 -9.62 -11.93 18.05
N SER A 107 -10.78 -11.44 18.48
CA SER A 107 -11.01 -11.02 19.87
C SER A 107 -11.06 -12.20 20.84
N ALA A 108 -11.69 -13.32 20.43
CA ALA A 108 -11.66 -14.56 21.19
C ALA A 108 -10.24 -15.15 21.27
N MET A 109 -9.48 -15.10 20.18
CA MET A 109 -8.09 -15.56 20.09
C MET A 109 -7.13 -14.70 20.94
N ASP A 110 -7.29 -13.38 20.96
CA ASP A 110 -6.48 -12.48 21.82
C ASP A 110 -6.64 -12.84 23.31
N LEU A 111 -7.86 -13.22 23.73
CA LEU A 111 -8.12 -13.67 25.10
C LEU A 111 -7.62 -15.11 25.36
N ALA A 112 -7.87 -16.04 24.44
CA ALA A 112 -7.47 -17.44 24.56
C ALA A 112 -5.94 -17.64 24.52
N PHE A 113 -5.22 -16.76 23.81
CA PHE A 113 -3.77 -16.85 23.61
C PHE A 113 -2.99 -15.79 24.39
N ALA A 114 -3.60 -15.14 25.40
CA ALA A 114 -3.01 -14.03 26.14
C ALA A 114 -1.62 -14.33 26.74
N ASP A 115 -1.37 -15.59 27.12
CA ASP A 115 -0.10 -16.05 27.70
C ASP A 115 0.92 -16.59 26.66
N ASP A 116 0.56 -16.68 25.37
CA ASP A 116 1.48 -17.11 24.29
C ASP A 116 1.87 -15.93 23.37
N PRO A 117 3.06 -15.32 23.57
CA PRO A 117 3.50 -14.18 22.76
C PRO A 117 3.78 -14.54 21.29
N ASN A 118 3.99 -15.82 20.94
CA ASN A 118 4.17 -16.24 19.55
C ASN A 118 2.84 -16.30 18.81
N LEU A 119 1.78 -16.79 19.47
CA LEU A 119 0.43 -16.76 18.92
C LEU A 119 -0.05 -15.32 18.77
N LEU A 120 0.11 -14.45 19.78
CA LEU A 120 -0.22 -13.02 19.68
C LEU A 120 0.55 -12.33 18.54
N ALA A 121 1.84 -12.64 18.36
CA ALA A 121 2.62 -12.12 17.22
C ALA A 121 2.10 -12.63 15.86
N LYS A 122 1.46 -13.80 15.80
CA LYS A 122 0.78 -14.32 14.61
C LYS A 122 -0.54 -13.58 14.36
N LEU A 123 -1.34 -13.31 15.41
CA LEU A 123 -2.57 -12.50 15.30
C LEU A 123 -2.26 -11.08 14.81
N SER A 124 -1.19 -10.46 15.33
CA SER A 124 -0.74 -9.14 14.88
C SER A 124 -0.49 -9.08 13.37
N ARG A 125 0.13 -10.12 12.78
CA ARG A 125 0.35 -10.22 11.33
C ARG A 125 -0.93 -10.43 10.53
N ILE A 126 -1.91 -11.17 11.07
CA ILE A 126 -3.25 -11.28 10.45
C ILE A 126 -3.99 -9.92 10.50
N ARG A 127 -3.66 -9.05 11.45
CA ARG A 127 -4.17 -7.67 11.49
C ARG A 127 -3.39 -6.71 10.57
N GLU A 128 -2.29 -7.11 9.93
CA GLU A 128 -1.48 -6.29 9.00
C GLU A 128 -2.09 -6.25 7.59
N GLY A 129 -3.23 -5.56 7.44
CA GLY A 129 -3.90 -5.43 6.15
C GLY A 129 -5.15 -4.57 6.22
N GLY A 130 -5.76 -4.30 5.07
CA GLY A 130 -6.99 -3.51 4.97
C GLY A 130 -7.70 -3.56 3.61
N SER A 131 -7.13 -4.25 2.64
CA SER A 131 -7.77 -4.53 1.35
C SER A 131 -8.76 -5.69 1.46
N ASN A 132 -9.63 -5.84 0.46
CA ASN A 132 -10.54 -6.97 0.39
C ASN A 132 -9.82 -8.30 0.13
N ALA A 133 -8.64 -8.27 -0.48
CA ALA A 133 -7.80 -9.46 -0.63
C ALA A 133 -7.18 -9.88 0.71
N ASP A 134 -6.76 -8.91 1.53
CA ASP A 134 -6.25 -9.16 2.89
C ASP A 134 -7.37 -9.82 3.71
N LEU A 135 -8.58 -9.25 3.75
CA LEU A 135 -9.73 -9.82 4.46
C LEU A 135 -10.01 -11.30 4.08
N ILE A 136 -9.95 -11.64 2.79
CA ILE A 136 -10.15 -13.02 2.31
C ILE A 136 -9.04 -13.96 2.81
N GLN A 137 -7.80 -13.48 2.86
CA GLN A 137 -6.68 -14.26 3.39
C GLN A 137 -6.76 -14.38 4.92
N ASP A 138 -7.04 -13.29 5.62
CA ASP A 138 -7.18 -13.24 7.08
C ASP A 138 -8.19 -14.27 7.58
N LEU A 139 -9.36 -14.37 6.93
CA LEU A 139 -10.39 -15.34 7.27
C LEU A 139 -9.85 -16.78 7.21
N MET A 140 -9.13 -17.13 6.15
CA MET A 140 -8.52 -18.46 6.00
C MET A 140 -7.38 -18.70 7.00
N ASP A 141 -6.53 -17.69 7.25
CA ASP A 141 -5.43 -17.77 8.21
C ASP A 141 -5.96 -17.93 9.64
N ILE A 142 -7.03 -17.22 10.01
CA ILE A 142 -7.75 -17.36 11.29
C ILE A 142 -8.24 -18.79 11.45
N LYS A 143 -8.95 -19.35 10.47
CA LYS A 143 -9.44 -20.74 10.54
C LYS A 143 -8.29 -21.72 10.81
N VAL A 144 -7.18 -21.60 10.08
CA VAL A 144 -6.00 -22.46 10.27
C VAL A 144 -5.38 -22.29 11.67
N VAL A 145 -5.34 -21.06 12.21
CA VAL A 145 -4.86 -20.83 13.59
C VAL A 145 -5.81 -21.43 14.62
N CYS A 146 -7.12 -21.24 14.48
CA CYS A 146 -8.13 -21.79 15.38
C CYS A 146 -8.09 -23.32 15.40
N GLU A 147 -8.13 -23.96 14.21
CA GLU A 147 -8.06 -25.42 14.07
C GLU A 147 -6.78 -26.02 14.65
N SER A 148 -5.66 -25.28 14.62
CA SER A 148 -4.39 -25.72 15.20
C SER A 148 -4.30 -25.54 16.73
N ASN A 149 -5.23 -24.80 17.36
CA ASN A 149 -5.15 -24.40 18.78
C ASN A 149 -6.51 -24.51 19.50
N LEU A 150 -7.36 -25.46 19.09
CA LEU A 150 -8.72 -25.62 19.61
C LEU A 150 -8.78 -25.78 21.14
N GLU A 151 -7.81 -26.47 21.76
CA GLU A 151 -7.75 -26.64 23.22
C GLU A 151 -7.70 -25.31 23.98
N LEU A 152 -6.92 -24.35 23.47
CA LEU A 152 -6.84 -23.01 24.03
C LEU A 152 -8.09 -22.21 23.70
N LEU A 153 -8.58 -22.28 22.45
CA LEU A 153 -9.73 -21.51 22.00
C LEU A 153 -11.02 -21.91 22.75
N ASN A 154 -11.18 -23.18 23.11
CA ASN A 154 -12.30 -23.71 23.89
C ASN A 154 -12.37 -23.18 25.34
N THR A 155 -11.35 -22.44 25.81
CA THR A 155 -11.41 -21.72 27.09
C THR A 155 -12.24 -20.42 27.01
N VAL A 156 -12.54 -19.95 25.80
CA VAL A 156 -13.27 -18.71 25.52
C VAL A 156 -14.55 -19.03 24.76
N LYS A 157 -15.62 -18.27 25.03
CA LYS A 157 -16.86 -18.39 24.26
C LYS A 157 -16.71 -17.68 22.91
N TYR A 158 -16.89 -18.43 21.83
CA TYR A 158 -17.04 -17.91 20.46
C TYR A 158 -18.15 -18.68 19.73
N GLU A 159 -18.54 -18.21 18.55
CA GLU A 159 -19.55 -18.87 17.71
C GLU A 159 -18.85 -19.89 16.78
N GLU A 160 -19.00 -21.18 17.06
CA GLU A 160 -18.31 -22.26 16.32
C GLU A 160 -18.68 -22.27 14.83
N SER A 161 -19.92 -21.91 14.47
CA SER A 161 -20.37 -21.88 13.07
C SER A 161 -19.57 -20.89 12.20
N TYR A 162 -18.87 -19.92 12.78
CA TYR A 162 -17.96 -19.03 12.04
C TYR A 162 -16.80 -19.80 11.39
N LEU A 163 -16.26 -20.84 12.05
CA LEU A 163 -15.17 -21.66 11.48
C LEU A 163 -15.64 -22.53 10.31
N GLU A 164 -16.90 -22.96 10.32
CA GLU A 164 -17.55 -23.64 9.19
C GLU A 164 -17.89 -22.68 8.04
N ARG A 165 -18.24 -21.43 8.38
CA ARG A 165 -18.64 -20.39 7.43
C ARG A 165 -17.48 -19.85 6.60
N ILE A 166 -16.30 -19.68 7.22
CA ILE A 166 -15.09 -19.08 6.61
C ILE A 166 -14.77 -19.58 5.19
N PRO A 167 -14.67 -20.90 4.90
CA PRO A 167 -14.27 -21.36 3.57
C PRO A 167 -15.28 -21.01 2.48
N THR A 168 -16.57 -21.07 2.81
CA THR A 168 -17.67 -20.73 1.91
C THR A 168 -17.67 -19.23 1.61
N LEU A 169 -17.56 -18.41 2.67
CA LEU A 169 -17.54 -16.96 2.57
C LEU A 169 -16.30 -16.45 1.80
N SER A 170 -15.12 -16.93 2.16
CA SER A 170 -13.85 -16.55 1.51
C SER A 170 -13.83 -16.91 0.01
N LYS A 171 -14.37 -18.08 -0.35
CA LYS A 171 -14.49 -18.50 -1.76
C LYS A 171 -15.51 -17.65 -2.53
N SER A 172 -16.63 -17.27 -1.90
CA SER A 172 -17.64 -16.41 -2.51
C SER A 172 -17.11 -14.99 -2.73
N LEU A 173 -16.52 -14.38 -1.69
CA LEU A 173 -15.83 -13.09 -1.76
C LEU A 173 -14.74 -13.06 -2.84
N LEU A 174 -13.92 -14.11 -2.94
CA LEU A 174 -12.88 -14.21 -3.98
C LEU A 174 -13.47 -14.27 -5.40
N SER A 175 -14.57 -15.03 -5.59
CA SER A 175 -15.30 -15.14 -6.85
C SER A 175 -15.92 -13.80 -7.27
N LEU A 176 -16.57 -13.11 -6.34
CA LEU A 176 -17.15 -11.78 -6.55
C LEU A 176 -16.06 -10.74 -6.86
N LEU A 177 -15.00 -10.68 -6.05
CA LEU A 177 -13.88 -9.76 -6.26
C LEU A 177 -13.17 -9.99 -7.60
N SER A 178 -13.08 -11.24 -8.04
CA SER A 178 -12.50 -11.61 -9.34
C SER A 178 -13.38 -11.15 -10.51
N LYS A 179 -14.72 -11.23 -10.40
CA LYS A 179 -15.65 -10.66 -11.40
C LYS A 179 -15.48 -9.15 -11.50
N ALA A 180 -15.58 -8.42 -10.38
CA ALA A 180 -15.32 -6.97 -10.35
C ALA A 180 -13.94 -6.58 -10.92
N THR A 181 -12.92 -7.43 -10.75
CA THR A 181 -11.58 -7.20 -11.31
C THR A 181 -11.53 -7.43 -12.82
N LEU A 182 -12.34 -8.37 -13.34
CA LEU A 182 -12.49 -8.63 -14.77
C LEU A 182 -13.30 -7.51 -15.45
N ASP A 183 -14.47 -7.17 -14.90
CA ASP A 183 -15.32 -6.03 -15.32
C ASP A 183 -14.46 -4.75 -15.43
N ARG A 184 -13.66 -4.47 -14.39
CA ARG A 184 -12.68 -3.37 -14.37
C ARG A 184 -11.65 -3.43 -15.49
N SER A 185 -11.24 -4.62 -15.94
CA SER A 185 -10.24 -4.74 -17.00
C SER A 185 -10.75 -4.24 -18.35
N GLU A 186 -12.07 -4.12 -18.51
CA GLU A 186 -12.74 -3.54 -19.68
C GLU A 186 -12.79 -1.99 -19.64
N SER A 187 -12.49 -1.35 -18.49
CA SER A 187 -12.30 0.11 -18.36
C SER A 187 -10.83 0.45 -18.04
N PRO A 188 -9.94 0.46 -19.05
CA PRO A 188 -8.52 0.72 -18.86
C PRO A 188 -8.20 2.17 -18.47
N GLU A 189 -9.13 3.12 -18.62
CA GLU A 189 -8.93 4.57 -18.46
C GLU A 189 -8.45 4.91 -17.04
N VAL A 190 -9.09 4.33 -16.01
CA VAL A 190 -8.74 4.55 -14.60
C VAL A 190 -7.31 4.06 -14.30
N ARG A 191 -6.92 2.93 -14.92
CA ARG A 191 -5.55 2.40 -14.79
C ARG A 191 -4.56 3.33 -15.49
N ILE A 192 -4.83 3.70 -16.74
CA ILE A 192 -3.95 4.56 -17.55
C ILE A 192 -3.75 5.92 -16.86
N LEU A 193 -4.81 6.55 -16.36
CA LEU A 193 -4.73 7.84 -15.65
C LEU A 193 -3.88 7.74 -14.38
N ARG A 194 -4.08 6.69 -13.56
CA ARG A 194 -3.22 6.42 -12.39
C ARG A 194 -1.75 6.25 -12.80
N ASP A 195 -1.49 5.52 -13.88
CA ASP A 195 -0.14 5.14 -14.32
C ASP A 195 0.59 6.33 -14.96
N LYS A 196 -0.12 7.24 -15.66
CA LYS A 196 0.36 8.58 -16.05
C LYS A 196 0.81 9.38 -14.83
N ILE A 197 -0.03 9.53 -13.81
CA ILE A 197 0.28 10.29 -12.59
C ILE A 197 1.47 9.68 -11.84
N TYR A 198 1.48 8.35 -11.67
CA TYR A 198 2.60 7.60 -11.08
C TYR A 198 3.91 7.93 -11.78
N THR A 199 3.91 7.87 -13.12
CA THR A 199 5.09 8.09 -13.94
C THR A 199 5.62 9.53 -13.83
N ILE A 200 4.74 10.53 -13.84
CA ILE A 200 5.12 11.95 -13.68
C ILE A 200 5.71 12.17 -12.28
N LEU A 201 5.07 11.67 -11.23
CA LEU A 201 5.56 11.77 -9.85
C LEU A 201 6.91 11.07 -9.69
N LYS A 202 7.07 9.86 -10.21
CA LYS A 202 8.32 9.07 -10.21
C LYS A 202 9.46 9.83 -10.89
N LYS A 203 9.20 10.50 -12.02
CA LYS A 203 10.18 11.36 -12.72
C LYS A 203 10.59 12.57 -11.86
N LYS A 204 9.65 13.25 -11.21
CA LYS A 204 9.93 14.41 -10.33
C LYS A 204 10.64 14.03 -9.02
N ILE A 205 10.24 12.96 -8.34
CA ILE A 205 10.92 12.48 -7.13
C ILE A 205 12.32 11.97 -7.45
N LYS A 206 12.55 11.28 -8.58
CA LYS A 206 13.91 10.95 -9.07
C LYS A 206 14.77 12.20 -9.26
N LYS A 207 14.21 13.29 -9.80
CA LYS A 207 14.90 14.58 -9.96
C LYS A 207 15.24 15.18 -8.58
N LEU A 208 14.26 15.36 -7.70
CA LEU A 208 14.45 15.91 -6.34
C LEU A 208 15.48 15.12 -5.54
N SER A 209 15.42 13.78 -5.58
CA SER A 209 16.38 12.88 -4.94
C SER A 209 17.81 13.13 -5.42
N ARG A 210 18.03 13.25 -6.74
CA ARG A 210 19.36 13.54 -7.32
C ARG A 210 19.90 14.89 -6.84
N PHE A 211 19.08 15.94 -6.81
CA PHE A 211 19.50 17.26 -6.33
C PHE A 211 19.84 17.22 -4.83
N GLY A 212 19.04 16.58 -3.99
CA GLY A 212 19.33 16.46 -2.56
C GLY A 212 20.59 15.62 -2.27
N LEU A 213 20.74 14.46 -2.93
CA LEU A 213 21.94 13.62 -2.82
C LEU A 213 23.21 14.37 -3.24
N TYR A 214 23.16 15.16 -4.32
CA TYR A 214 24.29 15.99 -4.76
C TYR A 214 24.59 17.15 -3.81
N SER A 215 23.55 17.85 -3.35
CA SER A 215 23.64 18.99 -2.43
C SER A 215 24.28 18.58 -1.09
N PHE A 216 23.96 17.38 -0.62
CA PHE A 216 24.44 16.84 0.65
C PHE A 216 25.51 15.75 0.51
N ARG A 217 26.18 15.64 -0.65
CA ARG A 217 27.18 14.58 -0.94
C ARG A 217 28.31 14.44 0.10
N HIS A 218 28.70 15.54 0.75
CA HIS A 218 29.71 15.56 1.82
C HIS A 218 29.11 15.49 3.25
N LYS A 219 27.78 15.31 3.36
CA LYS A 219 27.00 15.27 4.61
C LYS A 219 26.07 14.05 4.58
N PRO A 220 26.59 12.81 4.76
CA PRO A 220 25.86 11.57 4.49
C PRO A 220 24.54 11.43 5.27
N LYS A 221 24.46 11.93 6.51
CA LYS A 221 23.23 11.97 7.34
C LYS A 221 22.09 12.81 6.74
N TYR A 222 22.41 13.77 5.88
CA TYR A 222 21.44 14.60 5.17
C TYR A 222 21.12 14.00 3.80
N ALA A 223 22.14 13.53 3.08
CA ALA A 223 21.95 12.82 1.80
C ALA A 223 21.05 11.58 1.94
N SER A 224 21.13 10.84 3.04
CA SER A 224 20.29 9.65 3.27
C SER A 224 18.78 9.95 3.29
N ARG A 225 18.36 11.19 3.57
CA ARG A 225 16.93 11.61 3.51
C ARG A 225 16.37 11.63 2.08
N TYR A 226 17.24 11.71 1.09
CA TYR A 226 16.91 11.74 -0.34
C TYR A 226 17.10 10.38 -1.02
N SER A 227 17.52 9.36 -0.27
CA SER A 227 17.64 7.99 -0.78
C SER A 227 16.25 7.37 -0.91
N MET A 228 15.92 6.89 -2.11
CA MET A 228 14.75 6.04 -2.31
C MET A 228 14.94 4.71 -1.57
N THR A 229 14.02 4.39 -0.66
CA THR A 229 14.13 3.22 0.22
C THR A 229 13.56 1.92 -0.40
N TYR A 230 12.91 2.01 -1.56
CA TYR A 230 12.34 0.86 -2.26
C TYR A 230 13.35 0.15 -3.17
N THR A 231 13.33 -1.19 -3.19
CA THR A 231 13.85 -1.99 -4.30
C THR A 231 12.71 -2.28 -5.29
N PRO A 232 12.85 -1.94 -6.59
CA PRO A 232 11.88 -2.35 -7.61
C PRO A 232 11.70 -3.87 -7.63
N ARG A 233 10.49 -4.34 -7.93
CA ARG A 233 10.21 -5.78 -8.08
C ARG A 233 11.21 -6.41 -9.05
N GLY A 234 11.76 -7.57 -8.67
CA GLY A 234 12.76 -8.30 -9.47
C GLY A 234 14.24 -7.95 -9.21
N ARG A 235 14.58 -6.85 -8.54
CA ARG A 235 15.98 -6.54 -8.15
C ARG A 235 16.26 -6.96 -6.71
N LYS A 236 16.88 -8.14 -6.53
CA LYS A 236 17.45 -8.55 -5.24
C LYS A 236 18.41 -7.46 -4.73
N PRO A 237 18.31 -6.99 -3.47
CA PRO A 237 19.30 -6.08 -2.92
C PRO A 237 20.66 -6.79 -2.90
N LYS A 238 21.72 -6.12 -3.38
CA LYS A 238 23.09 -6.59 -3.15
C LYS A 238 23.31 -6.62 -1.64
N LYS A 239 23.49 -7.82 -1.07
CA LYS A 239 23.94 -7.97 0.31
C LYS A 239 25.20 -7.11 0.48
N LYS A 240 25.21 -6.23 1.50
CA LYS A 240 26.47 -5.59 1.91
C LYS A 240 27.38 -6.70 2.42
N THR A 241 28.46 -6.98 1.70
CA THR A 241 29.53 -7.83 2.20
C THR A 241 30.21 -7.05 3.31
N THR A 242 29.83 -7.31 4.56
CA THR A 242 30.65 -6.96 5.71
C THR A 242 31.83 -7.92 5.70
N GLU A 243 32.92 -7.51 5.05
CA GLU A 243 34.23 -8.09 5.31
C GLU A 243 34.50 -7.96 6.82
N LYS A 244 34.52 -9.09 7.51
CA LYS A 244 35.15 -9.17 8.82
C LYS A 244 36.64 -8.93 8.57
N ALA A 245 37.14 -7.77 8.96
CA ALA A 245 38.57 -7.54 9.06
C ALA A 245 39.15 -8.68 9.92
N GLY A 246 40.11 -9.42 9.36
CA GLY A 246 40.67 -10.59 10.02
C GLY A 246 41.37 -10.19 11.32
N ALA A 247 41.20 -11.01 12.36
CA ALA A 247 42.11 -10.97 13.48
C ALA A 247 43.51 -11.32 12.97
N VAL A 248 44.45 -10.39 13.12
CA VAL A 248 45.88 -10.67 13.00
C VAL A 248 46.34 -11.09 14.40
N VAL A 249 46.96 -12.26 14.46
CA VAL A 249 47.66 -12.81 15.63
C VAL A 249 49.06 -12.22 15.68
#